data_AF-A0A8S3DLQ1-F1
#
_entry.id   AF-A0A8S3DLQ1-F1
#
_cell.length_a   1.000
_cell.length_b   1.000
_cell.length_c   1.000
_cell.angle_alpha   90.00
_cell.angle_beta   90.00
_cell.angle_gamma   90.00
#
_symmetry.space_group_name_H-M   'P 1'
#
loop_
_entity.id
_entity.type
_entity.pdbx_description
1 polymer ?
#
loop_
_entity_poly.entity_id
_entity_poly.type
_entity_poly.pdbx_seq_one_letter_code
_entity_poly.pdbx_strand_id
1 'polypeptide(L)' 'MQWISAFRYASNVLTISEFQGLNFCSSNGTEFCPLTGEEVLAKRELTHVSSWDLWKNFFALTVMTIGLFVLAYI' A
#
# COMPACT_ATOMS: atom_id res chain seq x y z
N MET A 1 -17.97 2.48 -6.78
CA MET A 1 -17.40 1.12 -6.94
C MET A 1 -15.96 1.02 -6.36
N GLN A 2 -15.61 1.72 -5.28
CA GLN A 2 -14.22 1.78 -4.81
C GLN A 2 -13.85 0.68 -3.78
N TRP A 3 -14.83 -0.12 -3.32
CA TRP A 3 -14.68 -1.02 -2.17
C TRP A 3 -14.52 -2.51 -2.54
N ILE A 4 -14.64 -2.88 -3.82
CA ILE A 4 -14.68 -4.30 -4.27
C ILE A 4 -13.40 -4.70 -5.03
N SER A 5 -12.51 -3.76 -5.34
CA SER A 5 -11.33 -4.07 -6.14
C SER A 5 -10.21 -4.64 -5.27
N ALA A 6 -10.09 -5.97 -5.24
CA ALA A 6 -8.93 -6.67 -4.68
C ALA A 6 -7.60 -6.10 -5.21
N PHE A 7 -7.58 -5.67 -6.47
CA PHE A 7 -6.42 -5.01 -7.08
C PHE A 7 -5.97 -3.76 -6.34
N ARG A 8 -6.91 -2.94 -5.81
CA ARG A 8 -6.57 -1.73 -5.06
C ARG A 8 -5.93 -2.05 -3.71
N TYR A 9 -6.46 -3.05 -3.01
CA TYR A 9 -5.87 -3.51 -1.75
C TYR A 9 -4.48 -4.13 -1.97
N ALA A 10 -4.31 -4.91 -3.04
CA ALA A 10 -3.01 -5.48 -3.41
C ALA A 10 -1.99 -4.40 -3.80
N SER A 11 -2.39 -3.43 -4.63
CA SER A 11 -1.50 -2.32 -5.01
C SER A 11 -1.06 -1.49 -3.82
N ASN A 12 -1.94 -1.28 -2.84
CA ASN A 12 -1.61 -0.54 -1.62
C ASN A 12 -0.62 -1.32 -0.74
N VAL A 13 -0.84 -2.63 -0.55
CA VAL A 13 0.10 -3.49 0.20
C VAL A 13 1.49 -3.47 -0.44
N LEU A 14 1.58 -3.65 -1.77
CA LEU A 14 2.87 -3.58 -2.49
C LEU A 14 3.53 -2.21 -2.32
N THR A 15 2.77 -1.12 -2.52
CA THR A 15 3.32 0.23 -2.43
C THR A 15 3.87 0.51 -1.03
N ILE A 16 3.17 0.09 0.04
CA ILE A 16 3.70 0.27 1.40
C ILE A 16 4.96 -0.57 1.60
N SER A 17 4.95 -1.86 1.21
CA SER A 17 6.10 -2.74 1.42
C SER A 17 7.35 -2.35 0.63
N GLU A 18 7.19 -1.77 -0.56
CA GLU A 18 8.31 -1.39 -1.41
C GLU A 18 8.85 0.00 -1.08
N PHE A 19 7.98 0.98 -0.80
CA PHE A 19 8.40 2.38 -0.64
C PHE A 19 8.71 2.77 0.81
N GLN A 20 8.30 2.00 1.81
CA GLN A 20 8.59 2.31 3.21
C GLN A 20 10.10 2.34 3.47
N GLY A 21 10.61 3.48 3.98
CA GLY A 21 12.01 3.64 4.35
C GLY A 21 13.00 3.80 3.19
N LEU A 22 12.54 3.91 1.94
CA LEU A 22 13.41 4.23 0.81
C LEU A 22 13.66 5.73 0.68
N ASN A 23 14.93 6.09 0.48
CA ASN A 23 15.34 7.42 0.04
C ASN A 23 15.83 7.33 -1.40
N PHE A 24 15.13 8.00 -2.32
CA PHE A 24 15.49 7.98 -3.74
C PHE A 24 16.54 9.04 -4.11
N CYS A 25 16.77 9.99 -3.21
CA CYS A 25 17.70 11.08 -3.43
C CYS A 25 19.03 10.81 -2.70
N SER A 26 20.13 10.82 -3.46
CA SER A 26 21.49 10.73 -2.91
C SER A 26 21.96 12.13 -2.47
N SER A 27 22.50 12.22 -1.25
CA SER A 27 22.94 13.48 -0.65
C SER A 27 24.20 14.00 -1.34
N ASN A 28 24.03 14.71 -2.45
CA ASN A 28 25.11 15.44 -3.12
C ASN A 28 24.70 16.91 -3.23
N GLY A 29 24.57 17.55 -2.06
CA GLY A 29 24.76 18.98 -1.77
C GLY A 29 23.97 20.07 -2.52
N THR A 30 23.42 19.85 -3.71
CA THR A 30 22.92 20.93 -4.58
C THR A 30 21.51 20.73 -5.14
N GLU A 31 20.83 19.63 -4.83
CA GLU A 31 19.45 19.43 -5.28
C GLU A 31 18.52 19.19 -4.09
N PHE A 32 17.60 20.13 -3.87
CA PHE A 32 16.40 19.92 -3.06
C PHE A 32 15.58 18.83 -3.76
N CYS A 33 15.88 17.58 -3.44
CA CYS A 33 15.18 16.40 -3.94
C CYS A 33 14.34 15.85 -2.79
N PRO A 34 13.05 16.24 -2.70
CA PRO A 34 12.17 15.78 -1.63
C PRO A 34 11.62 14.37 -1.88
N LEU A 35 12.01 13.66 -2.96
CA LEU A 35 11.48 12.33 -3.26
C LEU A 35 11.97 11.26 -2.25
N THR A 36 11.25 11.16 -1.14
CA THR A 36 11.32 10.04 -0.20
C THR A 36 10.15 9.10 -0.46
N GLY A 37 10.31 7.82 -0.13
CA GLY A 37 9.21 6.86 -0.21
C GLY A 37 8.01 7.27 0.65
N GLU A 38 8.26 7.96 1.77
CA GLU A 38 7.22 8.52 2.63
C GLU A 38 6.40 9.62 1.94
N GLU A 39 7.01 10.46 1.11
CA GLU A 39 6.27 11.45 0.31
C GLU A 39 5.39 10.79 -0.77
N VAL A 40 5.88 9.70 -1.38
CA VAL A 40 5.10 8.92 -2.35
C VAL A 40 3.90 8.25 -1.67
N LEU A 41 4.08 7.76 -0.44
CA LEU A 41 3.02 7.19 0.40
C LEU A 41 2.03 8.27 0.86
N ALA A 42 2.50 9.45 1.25
CA ALA A 42 1.67 10.59 1.64
C ALA A 42 0.80 11.10 0.48
N LYS A 43 1.33 11.14 -0.75
CA LYS A 43 0.54 11.50 -1.95
C LYS A 43 -0.60 10.54 -2.26
N ARG A 44 -0.51 9.31 -1.75
CA ARG A 44 -1.52 8.26 -1.96
C ARG A 44 -2.46 8.13 -0.75
N GLU A 45 -2.42 9.10 0.18
CA GLU A 45 -3.16 9.13 1.46
C GLU A 45 -2.87 7.92 2.37
N LEU A 46 -1.74 7.25 2.16
CA LEU A 46 -1.25 6.14 3.00
C LEU A 46 -0.41 6.70 4.17
N THR A 47 -0.79 7.89 4.65
CA THR A 47 0.01 8.85 5.44
C THR A 47 0.40 8.36 6.83
N HIS A 48 -0.08 7.19 7.25
CA HIS A 48 0.28 6.56 8.50
C HIS A 48 0.77 5.15 8.23
N VAL A 49 2.07 5.06 7.93
CA VAL A 49 2.85 3.82 7.86
C VAL A 49 2.93 3.20 9.27
N SER A 50 1.78 2.80 9.78
CA SER A 50 1.64 1.96 10.95
C SER A 50 1.35 0.55 10.44
N SER A 51 1.99 -0.46 11.02
CA SER A 51 1.82 -1.87 10.65
C SER A 51 0.35 -2.32 10.63
N TRP A 52 -0.51 -1.58 11.32
CA TRP A 52 -1.95 -1.79 11.35
C TRP A 52 -2.68 -1.48 10.03
N ASP A 53 -2.21 -0.51 9.25
CA ASP A 53 -2.86 -0.15 7.98
C ASP A 53 -2.58 -1.19 6.88
N LEU A 54 -1.37 -1.75 6.89
CA LEU A 54 -1.01 -2.93 6.10
C LEU A 54 -1.93 -4.12 6.40
N TRP A 55 -2.13 -4.40 7.69
CA TRP A 55 -2.97 -5.51 8.14
C TRP A 55 -4.43 -5.37 7.73
N LYS A 56 -4.98 -4.16 7.71
CA LYS A 56 -6.35 -3.91 7.22
C LYS A 56 -6.52 -4.27 5.74
N ASN A 57 -5.56 -3.87 4.90
CA ASN A 57 -5.60 -4.17 3.46
C ASN A 57 -5.45 -5.67 3.20
N PHE A 58 -4.57 -6.35 3.95
CA PHE A 58 -4.39 -7.79 3.85
C PHE A 58 -5.62 -8.58 4.34
N PHE A 59 -6.22 -8.18 5.47
CA PHE A 59 -7.44 -8.79 6.00
C PHE A 59 -8.61 -8.65 5.02
N ALA A 60 -8.78 -7.48 4.40
CA ALA A 60 -9.81 -7.26 3.38
C ALA A 60 -9.64 -8.20 2.18
N LEU A 61 -8.41 -8.40 1.71
CA LEU A 61 -8.10 -9.36 0.65
C LEU A 61 -8.47 -10.79 1.06
N THR A 62 -8.08 -11.21 2.26
CA THR A 62 -8.40 -12.55 2.77
C THR A 62 -9.91 -12.80 2.84
N VAL A 63 -10.68 -11.82 3.32
CA VAL A 63 -12.15 -11.92 3.39
C VAL A 63 -12.76 -12.03 1.98
N MET A 64 -12.28 -11.23 1.03
CA MET A 64 -12.72 -11.33 -0.38
C MET A 64 -12.39 -12.70 -0.98
N THR A 65 -11.19 -13.24 -0.72
CA THR A 65 -10.80 -14.57 -1.18
C THR A 65 -11.71 -15.64 -0.59
N ILE A 66 -11.96 -15.64 0.71
CA ILE A 66 -12.86 -16.61 1.35
C ILE A 66 -14.27 -16.52 0.76
N GLY A 67 -14.79 -15.30 0.53
CA GLY A 67 -16.09 -15.10 -0.12
C GLY A 67 -16.17 -15.71 -1.52
N LEU A 68 -15.13 -15.53 -2.35
CA LEU A 68 -15.05 -16.17 -3.67
C LEU A 68 -14.91 -17.69 -3.59
N PHE A 69 -14.19 -18.21 -2.60
CA PHE A 69 -14.08 -19.65 -2.37
C PHE A 69 -15.41 -20.28 -1.94
N VAL A 70 -16.18 -19.60 -1.08
CA VAL A 70 -17.53 -20.05 -0.69
C VAL A 70 -18.45 -20.03 -1.90
N LEU A 71 -18.42 -18.98 -2.72
CA LEU A 71 -19.20 -18.91 -3.96
C LEU A 71 -18.80 -19.98 -4.99
N ALA A 72 -17.52 -20.36 -5.05
CA ALA A 72 -17.03 -21.41 -5.95
C ALA A 72 -17.33 -22.83 -5.45
N TYR A 73 -17.56 -22.98 -4.14
CA TYR A 73 -17.94 -24.26 -3.53
C TYR A 73 -19.43 -24.60 -3.75
N ILE A 74 -20.29 -23.57 -3.81
CA ILE A 74 -21.72 -23.68 -4.11
C ILE A 74 -21.92 -23.91 -5.61
#